data_AF-A0A411HE43-F1
#
_entry.id   AF-A0A411HE43-F1
#
_cell.length_a   1.000
_cell.length_b   1.000
_cell.length_c   1.000
_cell.angle_alpha   90.00
_cell.angle_beta   90.00
_cell.angle_gamma   90.00
#
_symmetry.space_group_name_H-M   'P 1'
#
loop_
_entity.id
_entity.type
_entity.pdbx_description
1 polymer ?
#
loop_
_entity_poly.entity_id
_entity_poly.type
_entity_poly.pdbx_seq_one_letter_code
_entity_poly.pdbx_strand_id
1 'polypeptide(L)'
;VLIWQKIKELKKVDVFVHSNLISYSPAVGFPSGNFNYIATGTEDEIPQPLKPNMFGERRNRIVKIESWNSIEIHYYNRVGRLKLTYENGEVVELGKAHKYDEHYQSIELNGAY
;
A
#
# COMPACT_ATOMS: atom_id res chain seq x y z
N VAL A 1 2.81 22.67 -0.61
CA VAL A 1 3.99 23.29 0.04
C VAL A 1 5.31 22.82 -0.57
N LEU A 2 5.50 21.52 -0.84
CA LEU A 2 6.75 20.95 -1.37
C LEU A 2 7.30 21.65 -2.63
N ILE A 3 6.45 21.90 -3.63
CA ILE A 3 6.87 22.57 -4.89
C ILE A 3 7.34 24.01 -4.61
N TRP A 4 6.57 24.77 -3.82
CA TRP A 4 6.90 26.15 -3.44
C TRP A 4 8.22 26.24 -2.67
N GLN A 5 8.48 25.28 -1.79
CA GLN A 5 9.76 25.18 -1.10
C GLN A 5 10.91 25.03 -2.11
N LYS A 6 10.77 24.16 -3.12
CA LYS A 6 11.82 23.96 -4.13
C LYS A 6 12.04 25.20 -5.00
N ILE A 7 10.97 25.90 -5.37
CA ILE A 7 11.04 27.19 -6.10
C ILE A 7 11.80 28.23 -5.26
N LYS A 8 11.51 28.30 -3.96
CA LYS A 8 12.21 29.22 -3.03
C LYS A 8 13.70 28.89 -2.92
N GLU A 9 14.05 27.61 -2.79
CA GLU A 9 15.44 27.13 -2.70
C GLU A 9 16.24 27.44 -3.97
N LEU A 10 15.66 27.17 -5.15
CA LEU A 10 16.35 27.31 -6.43
C LEU A 10 16.20 28.71 -7.07
N LYS A 11 15.35 29.58 -6.50
CA LYS A 11 15.03 30.93 -6.99
C LYS A 11 14.61 30.97 -8.47
N LYS A 12 14.02 29.88 -8.96
CA LYS A 12 13.48 29.76 -10.32
C LYS A 12 12.21 28.92 -10.30
N VAL A 13 11.34 29.14 -11.29
CA VAL A 13 10.10 28.36 -11.43
C VAL A 13 10.33 27.01 -12.13
N ASP A 14 11.38 26.93 -12.96
CA ASP A 14 11.79 25.70 -13.63
C ASP A 14 12.52 24.79 -12.62
N VAL A 15 11.74 23.95 -11.94
CA VAL A 15 12.22 23.02 -10.92
C VAL A 15 11.72 21.62 -11.18
N PHE A 16 12.55 20.63 -10.83
CA PHE A 16 12.14 19.24 -10.79
C PHE A 16 11.84 18.83 -9.35
N VAL A 17 10.68 18.22 -9.11
CA VAL A 17 10.24 17.76 -7.79
C VAL A 17 9.61 16.38 -7.91
N HIS A 18 10.16 15.40 -7.20
CA HIS A 18 9.51 14.12 -6.98
C HIS A 18 8.77 14.16 -5.64
N SER A 19 7.43 14.08 -5.67
CA SER A 19 6.64 14.08 -4.43
C SER A 19 6.60 12.70 -3.80
N ASN A 20 7.01 12.62 -2.54
CA ASN A 20 6.91 11.40 -1.72
C ASN A 20 5.79 11.48 -0.67
N LEU A 21 4.93 12.50 -0.72
CA LEU A 21 3.79 12.62 0.20
C LEU A 21 2.74 11.54 -0.11
N ILE A 22 2.14 10.98 0.95
CA ILE A 22 1.11 9.93 0.86
C ILE A 22 -0.19 10.47 1.43
N SER A 23 -1.31 10.18 0.78
CA SER A 23 -2.66 10.48 1.26
C SER A 23 -3.49 9.21 1.30
N TYR A 24 -4.55 9.19 2.10
CA TYR A 24 -5.32 7.98 2.41
C TYR A 24 -6.78 8.10 1.97
N SER A 25 -7.37 6.97 1.56
CA SER A 25 -8.80 6.85 1.24
C SER A 25 -9.65 6.71 2.52
N PRO A 26 -10.98 6.92 2.46
CA PRO A 26 -11.86 6.39 3.49
C PRO A 26 -11.79 4.85 3.52
N ALA A 27 -12.05 4.25 4.68
CA ALA A 27 -12.10 2.80 4.84
C ALA A 27 -13.42 2.22 4.29
N VAL A 28 -13.38 0.94 3.88
CA VAL A 28 -14.54 0.18 3.41
C VAL A 28 -14.71 -1.06 4.29
N GLY A 29 -15.95 -1.39 4.64
CA GLY A 29 -16.30 -2.56 5.45
C GLY A 29 -16.65 -2.20 6.89
N PHE A 30 -16.39 -3.13 7.81
CA PHE A 30 -16.70 -2.96 9.23
C PHE A 30 -15.55 -2.24 9.97
N PRO A 31 -15.82 -1.44 11.02
CA PRO A 31 -14.78 -0.82 11.82
C PRO A 31 -13.73 -1.81 12.32
N SER A 32 -12.45 -1.47 12.15
CA SER A 32 -11.32 -2.33 12.49
C SER A 32 -10.43 -1.68 13.55
N GLY A 33 -10.21 -2.37 14.67
CA GLY A 33 -9.32 -1.90 15.74
C GLY A 33 -7.89 -1.62 15.24
N ASN A 34 -7.41 -2.39 14.26
CA ASN A 34 -6.09 -2.18 13.66
C ASN A 34 -6.04 -0.90 12.82
N PHE A 35 -7.12 -0.57 12.11
CA PHE A 35 -7.21 0.70 11.38
C PHE A 35 -7.31 1.87 12.35
N ASN A 36 -8.08 1.72 13.43
CA ASN A 36 -8.18 2.74 14.47
C ASN A 36 -6.81 3.00 15.12
N TYR A 37 -6.04 1.95 15.43
CA TYR A 37 -4.69 2.08 15.98
C TYR A 37 -3.79 2.95 15.10
N ILE A 38 -3.78 2.69 13.78
CA ILE A 38 -3.03 3.50 12.80
C ILE A 38 -3.56 4.94 12.77
N ALA A 39 -4.89 5.12 12.74
CA ALA A 39 -5.50 6.44 12.65
C ALA A 39 -5.28 7.31 13.91
N THR A 40 -5.14 6.70 15.09
CA THR A 40 -4.84 7.40 16.34
C THR A 40 -3.34 7.59 16.60
N GLY A 41 -2.48 6.94 15.82
CA GLY A 41 -1.03 7.08 15.90
C GLY A 41 -0.50 8.30 15.13
N THR A 42 0.82 8.43 15.08
CA THR A 42 1.48 9.48 14.29
C THR A 42 1.58 9.08 12.82
N GLU A 43 1.51 10.05 11.90
CA GLU A 43 1.63 9.76 10.46
C GLU A 43 2.99 9.16 10.09
N ASP A 44 4.04 9.52 10.83
CA ASP A 44 5.41 9.05 10.60
C ASP A 44 5.59 7.56 10.90
N GLU A 45 4.77 7.00 11.78
CA GLU A 45 4.84 5.60 12.21
C GLU A 45 3.94 4.66 11.38
N ILE A 46 3.16 5.18 10.42
CA ILE A 46 2.30 4.35 9.58
C ILE A 46 3.17 3.40 8.73
N PRO A 47 3.04 2.07 8.88
CA PRO A 47 3.91 1.12 8.19
C PRO A 47 3.34 0.66 6.84
N GLN A 48 4.16 -0.09 6.10
CA GLN A 48 3.65 -1.01 5.07
C GLN A 48 2.65 -1.99 5.72
N PRO A 49 1.59 -2.40 5.01
CA PRO A 49 1.34 -2.19 3.58
C PRO A 49 0.63 -0.87 3.22
N LEU A 50 0.16 -0.11 4.21
CA LEU A 50 -0.67 1.08 3.96
C LEU A 50 0.13 2.29 3.45
N LYS A 51 1.30 2.54 4.06
CA LYS A 51 2.24 3.58 3.62
C LYS A 51 3.52 2.91 3.11
N PRO A 52 3.88 3.07 1.82
CA PRO A 52 5.11 2.48 1.30
C PRO A 52 6.34 3.13 1.91
N ASN A 53 7.35 2.32 2.21
CA ASN A 53 8.65 2.80 2.68
C ASN A 53 9.33 3.67 1.61
N MET A 54 10.32 4.45 2.04
CA MET A 54 11.24 5.11 1.10
C MET A 54 12.21 4.06 0.52
N PHE A 55 12.44 4.13 -0.78
CA PHE A 55 13.42 3.34 -1.50
C PHE A 55 14.28 4.28 -2.36
N GLY A 56 15.44 4.68 -1.81
CA GLY A 56 16.22 5.78 -2.35
C GLY A 56 15.47 7.11 -2.25
N GLU A 57 15.34 7.83 -3.36
CA GLU A 57 14.68 9.14 -3.43
C GLU A 57 13.17 9.06 -3.69
N ARG A 58 12.62 7.85 -3.87
CA ARG A 58 11.20 7.62 -4.18
C ARG A 58 10.54 6.65 -3.22
N ARG A 59 9.23 6.48 -3.33
CA ARG A 59 8.48 5.44 -2.61
C ARG A 59 8.73 4.06 -3.21
N ASN A 60 8.87 3.07 -2.33
CA ASN A 60 8.96 1.65 -2.64
C ASN A 60 7.70 1.18 -3.37
N ARG A 61 7.86 0.71 -4.61
CA ARG A 61 6.75 0.29 -5.49
C ARG A 61 6.36 -1.16 -5.24
N ILE A 62 5.06 -1.44 -5.32
CA ILE A 62 4.55 -2.79 -5.44
C ILE A 62 4.89 -3.28 -6.85
N VAL A 63 5.47 -4.48 -6.96
CA VAL A 63 5.81 -5.11 -8.25
C VAL A 63 4.91 -6.32 -8.55
N LYS A 64 4.41 -6.99 -7.51
CA LYS A 64 3.53 -8.15 -7.65
C LYS A 64 2.44 -8.16 -6.59
N ILE A 65 1.24 -8.55 -7.01
CA ILE A 65 0.09 -8.77 -6.13
C ILE A 65 -0.34 -10.22 -6.26
N GLU A 66 -0.50 -10.88 -5.12
CA GLU A 66 -1.03 -12.23 -5.02
C GLU A 66 -2.30 -12.21 -4.18
N SER A 67 -3.30 -12.99 -4.58
CA SER A 67 -4.59 -13.04 -3.90
C SER A 67 -5.09 -14.48 -3.72
N TRP A 68 -5.90 -14.66 -2.70
CA TRP A 68 -6.67 -15.87 -2.45
C TRP A 68 -8.08 -15.49 -2.08
N ASN A 69 -9.04 -16.21 -2.63
CA ASN A 69 -10.43 -16.12 -2.21
C ASN A 69 -10.63 -16.85 -0.87
N SER A 70 -11.56 -16.35 -0.07
CA SER A 70 -11.95 -16.97 1.20
C SER A 70 -12.75 -18.25 0.97
N ILE A 71 -12.99 -18.99 2.05
CA ILE A 71 -14.07 -19.99 2.12
C ILE A 71 -15.38 -19.42 1.57
N GLU A 72 -16.18 -20.29 0.96
CA GLU A 72 -17.54 -19.97 0.54
C GLU A 72 -18.40 -19.56 1.75
N ILE A 73 -18.95 -18.35 1.71
CA ILE A 73 -19.88 -17.83 2.72
C ILE A 73 -21.15 -17.38 2.01
N HIS A 74 -22.23 -18.13 2.23
CA HIS A 74 -23.52 -17.94 1.56
C HIS A 74 -23.41 -17.94 0.03
N TYR A 75 -22.89 -19.03 -0.55
CA TYR A 75 -22.79 -19.29 -1.99
C TYR A 75 -21.74 -18.49 -2.77
N TYR A 76 -20.96 -17.64 -2.11
CA TYR A 76 -19.94 -16.83 -2.75
C TYR A 76 -18.64 -16.85 -1.96
N ASN A 77 -17.54 -17.11 -2.65
CA ASN A 77 -16.22 -16.81 -2.13
C ASN A 77 -16.00 -15.29 -2.08
N ARG A 78 -15.32 -14.82 -1.04
CA ARG A 78 -15.01 -13.39 -0.84
C ARG A 78 -13.49 -13.19 -0.97
N VAL A 79 -13.03 -11.96 -0.70
CA VAL A 79 -11.60 -11.71 -0.53
C VAL A 79 -11.13 -12.40 0.75
N GLY A 80 -10.21 -13.37 0.63
CA GLY A 80 -9.64 -14.09 1.77
C GLY A 80 -8.42 -13.36 2.34
N ARG A 81 -7.38 -13.23 1.52
CA ARG A 81 -6.15 -12.51 1.86
C ARG A 81 -5.40 -12.05 0.62
N LEU A 82 -4.52 -11.09 0.82
CA LEU A 82 -3.61 -10.58 -0.21
C LEU A 82 -2.15 -10.70 0.25
N LYS A 83 -1.24 -10.67 -0.70
CA LYS A 83 0.20 -10.57 -0.48
C LYS A 83 0.79 -9.62 -1.50
N LEU A 84 1.58 -8.66 -1.02
CA LEU A 84 2.26 -7.67 -1.84
C LEU A 84 3.75 -7.98 -1.86
N THR A 85 4.34 -8.02 -3.04
CA THR A 85 5.79 -8.01 -3.21
C THR A 85 6.20 -6.63 -3.69
N TYR A 86 7.18 -6.04 -3.04
CA TYR A 86 7.72 -4.72 -3.37
C TYR A 86 9.02 -4.83 -4.15
N GLU A 87 9.40 -3.75 -4.83
CA GLU A 87 10.63 -3.68 -5.65
C GLU A 87 11.91 -3.86 -4.83
N ASN A 88 11.89 -3.51 -3.54
CA ASN A 88 13.00 -3.76 -2.62
C ASN A 88 13.11 -5.23 -2.16
N GLY A 89 12.22 -6.11 -2.64
CA GLY A 89 12.18 -7.53 -2.28
C GLY A 89 11.35 -7.85 -1.03
N GLU A 90 10.80 -6.85 -0.33
CA GLU A 90 9.93 -7.10 0.81
C GLU A 90 8.62 -7.78 0.37
N VAL A 91 8.17 -8.75 1.16
CA VAL A 91 6.91 -9.45 0.96
C VAL A 91 6.04 -9.23 2.20
N VAL A 92 4.86 -8.64 2.00
CA VAL A 92 3.95 -8.27 3.09
C VAL A 92 2.61 -8.97 2.92
N GLU A 93 2.14 -9.65 3.96
CA GLU A 93 0.84 -10.34 3.98
C GLU A 93 -0.26 -9.43 4.53
N LEU A 94 -1.40 -9.38 3.84
CA LEU A 94 -2.61 -8.69 4.26
C LEU A 94 -3.69 -9.73 4.57
N GLY A 95 -3.77 -10.09 5.85
CA GLY A 95 -4.51 -11.26 6.32
C GLY A 95 -3.62 -12.50 6.32
N LYS A 96 -3.80 -13.35 7.33
CA LYS A 96 -3.07 -14.61 7.47
C LYS A 96 -3.76 -15.74 6.70
N ALA A 97 -3.01 -16.80 6.38
CA ALA A 97 -3.56 -17.98 5.73
C ALA A 97 -4.61 -18.70 6.57
N HIS A 98 -5.68 -19.15 5.91
CA HIS A 98 -6.68 -20.04 6.48
C HIS A 98 -6.78 -21.34 5.66
N LYS A 99 -7.26 -22.42 6.30
CA LYS A 99 -7.26 -23.77 5.72
C LYS A 99 -8.05 -23.90 4.41
N TYR A 100 -9.07 -23.07 4.24
CA TYR A 100 -10.00 -23.11 3.10
C TYR A 100 -9.80 -21.90 2.17
N ASP A 101 -8.63 -21.26 2.21
CA ASP A 101 -8.26 -20.29 1.19
C ASP A 101 -8.12 -21.00 -0.16
N GLU A 102 -8.68 -20.42 -1.20
CA GLU A 102 -8.70 -21.02 -2.54
C GLU A 102 -8.49 -19.98 -3.64
N HIS A 103 -8.52 -20.43 -4.90
CA HIS A 103 -8.44 -19.57 -6.07
C HIS A 103 -7.24 -18.60 -6.05
N TYR A 104 -6.04 -19.17 -6.00
CA TYR A 104 -4.81 -18.38 -6.09
C TYR A 104 -4.74 -17.61 -7.41
N GLN A 105 -4.44 -16.32 -7.31
CA GLN A 105 -4.11 -15.48 -8.46
C GLN A 105 -2.82 -14.72 -8.19
N SER A 106 -2.12 -14.38 -9.27
CA SER A 106 -0.93 -13.53 -9.23
C SER A 106 -0.87 -12.63 -10.45
N ILE A 107 -0.44 -11.39 -10.23
CA ILE A 107 -0.21 -10.41 -11.30
C ILE A 107 1.06 -9.62 -11.05
N GLU A 108 1.87 -9.48 -12.09
CA GLU A 108 3.05 -8.60 -12.14
C GLU A 108 2.62 -7.23 -12.69
N LEU A 109 3.04 -6.15 -12.03
CA LEU A 109 2.68 -4.79 -12.46
C LEU A 109 3.45 -4.35 -13.71
N ASN A 110 4.65 -4.89 -13.96
CA ASN A 110 5.45 -4.59 -15.16
C ASN A 110 5.62 -3.08 -15.45
N GLY A 111 5.74 -2.26 -14.40
CA GLY A 111 5.88 -0.80 -14.51
C GLY A 111 4.55 -0.04 -14.58
N ALA A 112 3.40 -0.72 -14.57
CA ALA A 112 2.09 -0.10 -14.38
C ALA A 112 1.92 0.45 -12.95
N TYR A 113 0.91 1.30 -12.75
CA TYR A 113 0.58 1.96 -11.48
C TYR A 113 -0.91 1.87 -11.17
#